data_AF-A0AAJ1QXY0-F1
#
_entry.id   AF-A0AAJ1QXY0-F1
#
_cell.length_a   1.000
_cell.length_b   1.000
_cell.length_c   1.000
_cell.angle_alpha   90.00
_cell.angle_beta   90.00
_cell.angle_gamma   90.00
#
_symmetry.space_group_name_H-M   'P 1'
#
loop_
_entity.id
_entity.type
_entity.pdbx_description
1 polymer ?
#
loop_
_entity_poly.entity_id
_entity_poly.type
_entity_poly.pdbx_seq_one_letter_code
_entity_poly.pdbx_strand_id
1 'polypeptide(L)'
;MIIYHPLTDVFHAMNRCMIILKYIENSNYKLKGKVMNIERYRIYDYYLLFPNDTRNTSLPSGYRSYKKLKYQNKFNIINNQKTVFKRLKSIQDICINNLISYNIIDSKEFKEKQVLQLISNTSKITFTKTPIDDLVLALFSEYFDKINVKELKERTKLTEHRYEQS
;
A
#
# COMPACT_ATOMS: atom_id res chain seq x y z
N MET A 1 9.38 -25.86 13.12
CA MET A 1 9.73 -24.42 13.08
C MET A 1 8.62 -23.72 12.33
N ILE A 2 7.78 -22.92 13.00
CA ILE A 2 6.76 -22.13 12.30
C ILE A 2 7.52 -21.09 11.48
N ILE A 3 7.53 -21.26 10.16
CA ILE A 3 8.10 -20.27 9.26
C ILE A 3 7.16 -19.06 9.33
N TYR A 4 7.56 -18.06 10.10
CA TYR A 4 6.84 -16.80 10.23
C TYR A 4 6.88 -16.06 8.89
N HIS A 5 5.73 -15.79 8.30
CA HIS A 5 5.62 -15.01 7.08
C HIS A 5 4.85 -13.71 7.35
N PRO A 6 5.45 -12.51 7.15
CA PRO A 6 4.81 -11.22 7.43
C PRO A 6 3.46 -10.99 6.75
N LEU A 7 3.23 -11.65 5.61
CA LEU A 7 1.93 -11.71 4.92
C LEU A 7 0.75 -12.04 5.82
N THR A 8 0.92 -12.93 6.82
CA THR A 8 -0.18 -13.40 7.66
C THR A 8 -0.23 -12.71 9.02
N ASP A 9 0.67 -11.76 9.29
CA ASP A 9 0.74 -11.07 10.56
C ASP A 9 -0.09 -9.78 10.53
N VAL A 10 -1.13 -9.75 11.37
CA VAL A 10 -2.05 -8.62 11.54
C VAL A 10 -1.36 -7.41 12.16
N PHE A 11 -0.44 -7.57 13.11
CA PHE A 11 0.30 -6.46 13.72
C PHE A 11 1.22 -5.79 12.69
N HIS A 12 1.94 -6.59 11.89
CA HIS A 12 2.77 -6.05 10.81
C HIS A 12 1.93 -5.36 9.75
N ALA A 13 0.77 -5.93 9.39
CA ALA A 13 -0.16 -5.27 8.49
C ALA A 13 -0.67 -3.95 9.06
N MET A 14 -1.10 -3.93 10.33
CA MET A 14 -1.58 -2.72 11.00
C MET A 14 -0.50 -1.64 11.05
N ASN A 15 0.76 -1.98 11.32
CA ASN A 15 1.87 -1.02 11.29
C ASN A 15 2.02 -0.37 9.91
N ARG A 16 1.98 -1.14 8.82
CA ARG A 16 2.02 -0.60 7.45
C ARG A 16 0.79 0.25 7.13
N CYS A 17 -0.40 -0.14 7.63
CA CYS A 17 -1.61 0.67 7.51
C CYS A 17 -1.40 2.05 8.15
N MET A 18 -0.83 2.09 9.36
CA MET A 18 -0.55 3.35 10.06
C MET A 18 0.47 4.21 9.30
N ILE A 19 1.50 3.60 8.71
CA ILE A 19 2.43 4.30 7.82
C ILE A 19 1.69 4.96 6.64
N ILE A 20 0.78 4.24 5.98
CA ILE A 20 0.00 4.76 4.85
C ILE A 20 -0.98 5.86 5.31
N LEU A 21 -1.65 5.70 6.46
CA LEU A 21 -2.51 6.74 7.01
C LEU A 21 -1.75 8.03 7.30
N LYS A 22 -0.55 7.91 7.88
CA LYS A 22 0.30 9.07 8.12
C LYS A 22 0.76 9.71 6.81
N TYR A 23 1.02 8.90 5.79
CA TYR A 23 1.29 9.38 4.44
C TYR A 23 0.09 10.13 3.86
N ILE A 24 -1.15 9.63 3.98
CA ILE A 24 -2.37 10.32 3.54
C ILE A 24 -2.54 11.67 4.26
N GLU A 25 -2.27 11.72 5.56
CA GLU A 25 -2.39 12.95 6.36
C GLU A 25 -1.40 14.04 5.92
N ASN A 26 -0.17 13.66 5.52
CA ASN A 26 0.94 14.59 5.34
C ASN A 26 1.32 14.90 3.88
N SER A 27 0.92 14.05 2.92
CA SER A 27 1.35 14.16 1.52
C SER A 27 0.35 14.97 0.67
N ASN A 28 0.41 14.81 -0.66
CA ASN A 28 -0.51 15.42 -1.62
C ASN A 28 -2.00 15.16 -1.30
N TYR A 29 -2.29 14.10 -0.54
CA TYR A 29 -3.65 13.81 -0.08
C TYR A 29 -4.20 14.82 0.93
N LYS A 30 -3.35 15.54 1.66
CA LYS A 30 -3.79 16.62 2.57
C LYS A 30 -4.61 17.68 1.82
N LEU A 31 -4.19 18.01 0.60
CA LEU A 31 -4.89 18.97 -0.28
C LEU A 31 -6.10 18.34 -1.00
N LYS A 32 -6.14 17.01 -1.09
CA LYS A 32 -7.24 16.22 -1.69
C LYS A 32 -8.25 15.73 -0.64
N GLY A 33 -8.39 16.43 0.48
CA GLY A 33 -9.35 16.09 1.54
C GLY A 33 -9.01 14.82 2.34
N LYS A 34 -7.75 14.37 2.32
CA LYS A 34 -7.27 13.14 2.97
C LYS A 34 -7.99 11.86 2.50
N VAL A 35 -8.29 11.80 1.19
CA VAL A 35 -9.02 10.69 0.55
C VAL A 35 -8.12 9.89 -0.39
N MET A 36 -8.01 8.58 -0.18
CA MET A 36 -7.27 7.67 -1.05
C MET A 36 -8.16 6.53 -1.58
N ASN A 37 -8.04 6.19 -2.86
CA ASN A 37 -8.75 5.03 -3.43
C ASN A 37 -8.25 3.70 -2.83
N ILE A 38 -9.16 2.75 -2.57
CA ILE A 38 -8.83 1.47 -1.94
C ILE A 38 -7.78 0.67 -2.71
N GLU A 39 -7.86 0.62 -4.04
CA GLU A 39 -6.96 -0.19 -4.84
C GLU A 39 -5.54 0.36 -4.80
N ARG A 40 -5.42 1.70 -4.76
CA ARG A 40 -4.13 2.35 -4.55
C ARG A 40 -3.57 2.01 -3.18
N TYR A 41 -4.38 2.08 -2.12
CA TYR A 41 -3.96 1.67 -0.79
C TYR A 41 -3.43 0.23 -0.79
N ARG A 42 -4.14 -0.70 -1.45
CA ARG A 42 -3.72 -2.11 -1.52
C ARG A 42 -2.36 -2.28 -2.20
N ILE A 43 -2.13 -1.53 -3.28
CA ILE A 43 -0.85 -1.52 -4.00
C ILE A 43 0.26 -0.91 -3.11
N TYR A 44 -0.04 0.15 -2.36
CA TYR A 44 0.94 0.81 -1.48
C TYR A 44 1.35 -0.13 -0.33
N ASP A 45 0.37 -0.79 0.31
CA ASP A 45 0.64 -1.78 1.35
C ASP A 45 1.47 -2.96 0.82
N TYR A 46 1.23 -3.42 -0.41
CA TYR A 46 2.05 -4.44 -1.05
C TYR A 46 3.52 -4.02 -1.18
N TYR A 47 3.81 -2.82 -1.66
CA TYR A 47 5.20 -2.37 -1.85
C TYR A 47 5.91 -2.02 -0.56
N LEU A 48 5.19 -1.64 0.50
CA LEU A 48 5.77 -1.55 1.85
C LEU A 48 6.16 -2.94 2.37
N LEU A 49 5.35 -3.97 2.09
CA LEU A 49 5.67 -5.34 2.48
C LEU A 49 6.79 -5.97 1.63
N PHE A 50 6.82 -5.65 0.33
CA PHE A 50 7.73 -6.25 -0.65
C PHE A 50 8.40 -5.18 -1.51
N PRO A 51 9.28 -4.35 -0.96
CA PRO A 51 9.91 -3.28 -1.72
C PRO A 51 10.86 -3.82 -2.80
N ASN A 52 11.35 -5.05 -2.64
CA ASN A 52 12.12 -5.79 -3.64
C ASN A 52 11.41 -5.93 -4.99
N ASP A 53 10.08 -6.00 -4.98
CA ASP A 53 9.26 -6.28 -6.15
C ASP A 53 9.12 -5.08 -7.09
N THR A 54 9.58 -3.90 -6.66
CA THR A 54 9.75 -2.73 -7.52
C THR A 54 10.64 -3.01 -8.74
N ARG A 55 11.50 -4.04 -8.68
CA ARG A 55 12.27 -4.52 -9.85
C ARG A 55 11.39 -4.94 -11.02
N ASN A 56 10.25 -5.55 -10.71
CA ASN A 56 9.31 -6.13 -11.68
C ASN A 56 8.32 -5.10 -12.23
N THR A 57 8.32 -3.88 -11.70
CA THR A 57 7.45 -2.80 -12.17
C THR A 57 8.03 -2.09 -13.39
N SER A 58 7.15 -1.47 -14.17
CA SER A 58 7.53 -0.74 -15.39
C SER A 58 7.75 0.74 -15.08
N LEU A 59 8.87 1.07 -14.41
CA LEU A 59 9.22 2.47 -14.08
C LEU A 59 9.91 3.20 -15.24
N PRO A 60 9.59 4.49 -15.48
CA PRO A 60 10.35 5.35 -16.38
C PRO A 60 11.83 5.47 -16.00
N SER A 61 12.68 5.89 -16.94
CA SER A 61 14.14 5.98 -16.74
C SER A 61 14.54 6.79 -15.51
N GLY A 62 13.88 7.92 -15.25
CA GLY A 62 14.13 8.80 -14.10
C GLY A 62 13.87 8.17 -12.74
N TYR A 63 13.11 7.07 -12.68
CA TYR A 63 12.73 6.39 -11.43
C TYR A 63 13.38 5.01 -11.28
N ARG A 64 14.37 4.68 -12.12
CA ARG A 64 15.05 3.36 -12.08
C ARG A 64 15.84 3.11 -10.79
N SER A 65 16.23 4.16 -10.06
CA SER A 65 16.88 4.05 -8.74
C SER A 65 16.03 3.23 -7.77
N TYR A 66 14.70 3.40 -7.79
CA TYR A 66 13.76 2.65 -6.95
C TYR A 66 13.71 1.16 -7.26
N LYS A 67 14.17 0.71 -8.43
CA LYS A 67 14.31 -0.73 -8.71
C LYS A 67 15.43 -1.38 -7.89
N LYS A 68 16.30 -0.61 -7.25
CA LYS A 68 17.39 -1.14 -6.43
C LYS A 68 16.99 -1.31 -4.96
N LEU A 69 15.74 -1.03 -4.60
CA LEU A 69 15.25 -1.25 -3.24
C LEU A 69 15.43 -2.72 -2.85
N LYS A 70 16.23 -2.95 -1.82
CA LYS A 70 16.52 -4.27 -1.27
C LYS A 70 15.93 -4.40 0.12
N TYR A 71 15.03 -5.36 0.31
CA TYR A 71 14.66 -5.84 1.64
C TYR A 71 15.52 -7.04 2.02
N GLN A 72 16.06 -7.04 3.23
CA GLN A 72 17.09 -7.99 3.69
C GLN A 72 16.57 -9.41 4.00
N ASN A 73 15.29 -9.73 3.78
CA ASN A 73 14.78 -11.05 4.13
C ASN A 73 14.82 -12.04 2.95
N LYS A 74 15.84 -12.92 2.93
CA LYS A 74 16.02 -14.01 1.96
C LYS A 74 14.86 -15.01 1.94
N PHE A 75 14.02 -15.03 2.98
CA PHE A 75 12.88 -15.96 3.10
C PHE A 75 11.56 -15.39 2.54
N ASN A 76 11.50 -14.09 2.21
CA ASN A 76 10.34 -13.45 1.61
C ASN A 76 10.45 -13.37 0.08
N ILE A 77 10.84 -14.46 -0.57
CA ILE A 77 10.88 -14.53 -2.04
C ILE A 77 9.46 -14.78 -2.55
N ILE A 78 8.95 -13.85 -3.35
CA ILE A 78 7.65 -14.01 -4.00
C ILE A 78 7.83 -14.64 -5.37
N ASN A 79 7.37 -15.87 -5.51
CA ASN A 79 7.35 -16.54 -6.82
C ASN A 79 6.17 -16.06 -7.69
N ASN A 80 5.03 -15.72 -7.07
CA ASN A 80 3.84 -15.27 -7.80
C ASN A 80 3.20 -14.06 -7.09
N GLN A 81 3.51 -12.88 -7.62
CA GLN A 81 3.06 -11.59 -7.09
C GLN A 81 1.55 -11.45 -7.06
N LYS A 82 0.85 -11.93 -8.09
CA LYS A 82 -0.62 -11.87 -8.19
C LYS A 82 -1.29 -12.69 -7.09
N THR A 83 -0.81 -13.91 -6.87
CA THR A 83 -1.34 -14.78 -5.82
C THR A 83 -1.09 -14.18 -4.44
N VAL A 84 0.10 -13.63 -4.21
CA VAL A 84 0.44 -12.97 -2.96
C VAL A 84 -0.41 -11.72 -2.73
N PHE A 85 -0.57 -10.88 -3.75
CA PHE A 85 -1.43 -9.69 -3.70
C PHE A 85 -2.89 -10.06 -3.39
N LYS A 86 -3.42 -11.11 -4.04
CA LYS A 86 -4.77 -11.62 -3.77
C LYS A 86 -4.93 -12.12 -2.33
N ARG A 87 -3.91 -12.80 -1.77
CA ARG A 87 -3.91 -13.26 -0.38
C ARG A 87 -3.81 -12.11 0.61
N LEU A 88 -3.02 -11.09 0.29
CA LEU A 88 -2.83 -9.91 1.15
C LEU A 88 -4.14 -9.13 1.33
N LYS A 89 -5.03 -9.16 0.33
CA LYS A 89 -6.34 -8.50 0.35
C LYS A 89 -7.15 -8.82 1.62
N SER A 90 -7.21 -10.08 2.07
CA SER A 90 -8.02 -10.43 3.24
C SER A 90 -7.52 -9.75 4.52
N ILE A 91 -6.21 -9.60 4.66
CA ILE A 91 -5.59 -8.98 5.83
C ILE A 91 -5.68 -7.46 5.75
N GLN A 92 -5.53 -6.89 4.56
CA GLN A 92 -5.82 -5.49 4.31
C GLN A 92 -7.26 -5.14 4.69
N ASP A 93 -8.24 -5.97 4.29
CA ASP A 93 -9.64 -5.76 4.60
C ASP A 93 -9.89 -5.84 6.12
N ILE A 94 -9.24 -6.76 6.84
CA ILE A 94 -9.28 -6.80 8.32
C ILE A 94 -8.75 -5.49 8.93
N CYS A 95 -7.61 -5.00 8.46
CA CYS A 95 -7.03 -3.74 8.95
C CYS A 95 -7.95 -2.55 8.69
N ILE A 96 -8.52 -2.43 7.49
CA ILE A 96 -9.44 -1.34 7.14
C ILE A 96 -10.70 -1.39 8.01
N ASN A 97 -11.30 -2.57 8.18
CA ASN A 97 -12.48 -2.73 9.03
C ASN A 97 -12.19 -2.32 10.48
N ASN A 98 -11.01 -2.65 11.00
CA ASN A 98 -10.61 -2.17 12.33
C ASN A 98 -10.50 -0.63 12.36
N LEU A 99 -9.89 -0.01 11.36
CA LEU A 99 -9.77 1.45 11.28
C LEU A 99 -11.13 2.15 11.18
N ILE A 100 -12.09 1.55 10.48
CA ILE A 100 -13.48 2.02 10.44
C ILE A 100 -14.14 1.89 11.82
N SER A 101 -13.99 0.74 12.50
CA SER A 101 -14.54 0.53 13.85
C SER A 101 -13.99 1.53 14.87
N TYR A 102 -12.74 1.96 14.73
CA TYR A 102 -12.13 3.01 15.56
C TYR A 102 -12.48 4.44 15.13
N ASN A 103 -13.37 4.63 14.13
CA ASN A 103 -13.74 5.93 13.56
C ASN A 103 -12.53 6.73 13.02
N ILE A 104 -11.48 6.02 12.60
CA ILE A 104 -10.32 6.65 11.94
C ILE A 104 -10.66 6.93 10.47
N ILE A 105 -11.34 5.97 9.83
CA ILE A 105 -11.76 6.04 8.43
C ILE A 105 -13.29 6.18 8.34
N ASP A 106 -13.76 6.99 7.39
CA ASP A 106 -15.18 7.15 7.12
C ASP A 106 -15.81 5.86 6.55
N SER A 107 -16.76 5.31 7.29
CA SER A 107 -17.46 4.09 6.92
C SER A 107 -18.37 4.25 5.71
N LYS A 108 -18.97 5.43 5.50
CA LYS A 108 -19.90 5.70 4.39
C LYS A 108 -19.12 5.83 3.09
N GLU A 109 -18.07 6.63 3.10
CA GLU A 109 -17.19 6.83 1.94
C GLU A 109 -16.51 5.53 1.52
N PHE A 110 -16.12 4.69 2.48
CA PHE A 110 -15.61 3.36 2.19
C PHE A 110 -16.65 2.46 1.50
N LYS A 111 -17.89 2.40 2.02
CA LYS A 111 -18.95 1.55 1.46
C LYS A 111 -19.40 2.01 0.07
N GLU A 112 -19.65 3.31 -0.08
CA GLU A 112 -20.26 3.87 -1.29
C GLU A 112 -19.25 4.07 -2.42
N LYS A 113 -18.06 4.57 -2.11
CA LYS A 113 -17.08 5.01 -3.11
C LYS A 113 -15.79 4.19 -3.12
N GLN A 114 -15.66 3.21 -2.21
CA GLN A 114 -14.46 2.39 -2.09
C GLN A 114 -13.20 3.25 -1.87
N VAL A 115 -13.30 4.27 -1.02
CA VAL A 115 -12.20 5.16 -0.66
C VAL A 115 -11.93 5.14 0.85
N LEU A 116 -10.67 5.37 1.22
CA LEU A 116 -10.23 5.60 2.58
C LEU A 116 -10.16 7.11 2.80
N GLN A 117 -11.17 7.65 3.49
CA GLN A 117 -11.18 9.04 3.94
C GLN A 117 -10.85 9.11 5.42
N LEU A 118 -9.80 9.85 5.76
CA LEU A 118 -9.37 10.04 7.13
C LEU A 118 -10.21 11.12 7.82
N ILE A 119 -10.96 10.75 8.87
CA ILE A 119 -11.80 11.69 9.64
C ILE A 119 -11.06 12.17 10.90
N SER A 120 -10.32 11.28 11.55
CA SER A 120 -9.58 11.60 12.77
C SER A 120 -8.13 12.01 12.47
N ASN A 121 -7.57 12.93 13.26
CA ASN A 121 -6.12 13.19 13.20
C ASN A 121 -5.33 11.98 13.71
N THR A 122 -4.27 11.61 12.99
CA THR A 122 -3.43 10.44 13.32
C THR A 122 -2.24 10.80 14.21
N SER A 123 -2.25 11.96 14.86
CA SER A 123 -1.13 12.49 15.63
C SER A 123 -0.71 11.61 16.81
N LYS A 124 -1.64 10.83 17.38
CA LYS A 124 -1.37 9.92 18.50
C LYS A 124 -1.01 8.49 18.08
N ILE A 125 -1.04 8.19 16.79
CA ILE A 125 -0.76 6.85 16.28
C ILE A 125 0.75 6.63 16.25
N THR A 126 1.24 5.69 17.05
CA THR A 126 2.62 5.24 17.02
C THR A 126 2.77 4.09 16.01
N PHE A 127 3.84 4.13 15.24
CA PHE A 127 4.22 3.09 14.29
C PHE A 127 5.74 3.06 14.17
N THR A 128 6.28 1.92 13.77
CA THR A 128 7.71 1.76 13.51
C THR A 128 7.96 1.90 12.02
N LYS A 129 8.96 2.69 11.65
CA LYS A 129 9.36 2.92 10.28
C LYS A 129 10.82 2.56 10.10
N THR A 130 11.12 1.84 9.03
CA THR A 130 12.48 1.53 8.61
C THR A 130 12.96 2.51 7.54
N PRO A 131 14.29 2.68 7.33
CA PRO A 131 14.80 3.52 6.25
C PRO A 131 14.34 3.09 4.85
N ILE A 132 13.99 1.81 4.67
CA ILE A 132 13.45 1.30 3.42
C ILE A 132 12.03 1.83 3.19
N ASP A 133 11.23 1.93 4.24
CA ASP A 133 9.88 2.50 4.15
C ASP A 133 9.93 3.97 3.71
N ASP A 134 10.92 4.75 4.16
CA ASP A 134 11.15 6.12 3.66
C ASP A 134 11.35 6.16 2.15
N LEU A 135 12.17 5.26 1.61
CA LEU A 135 12.43 5.20 0.18
C LEU A 135 11.21 4.73 -0.63
N VAL A 136 10.41 3.81 -0.08
CA VAL A 136 9.16 3.38 -0.70
C VAL A 136 8.14 4.52 -0.71
N LEU A 137 8.02 5.27 0.37
CA LEU A 137 7.13 6.44 0.42
C LEU A 137 7.61 7.57 -0.52
N ALA A 138 8.93 7.72 -0.71
CA ALA A 138 9.47 8.63 -1.73
C ALA A 138 9.06 8.20 -3.15
N LEU A 139 9.09 6.90 -3.47
CA LEU A 139 8.53 6.40 -4.73
C LEU A 139 7.04 6.74 -4.87
N PHE A 140 6.27 6.65 -3.78
CA PHE A 140 4.85 6.97 -3.80
C PHE A 140 4.61 8.44 -4.14
N SER A 141 5.33 9.36 -3.49
CA SER A 141 5.15 10.79 -3.68
C SER A 141 5.71 11.31 -5.00
N GLU A 142 6.87 10.79 -5.42
CA GLU A 142 7.55 11.24 -6.62
C GLU A 142 6.94 10.72 -7.92
N TYR A 143 6.35 9.52 -7.90
CA TYR A 143 5.81 8.87 -9.09
C TYR A 143 4.38 8.34 -8.92
N PHE A 144 4.11 7.44 -7.97
CA PHE A 144 2.80 6.77 -7.96
C PHE A 144 1.62 7.72 -7.78
N ASP A 145 1.74 8.75 -6.94
CA ASP A 145 0.68 9.74 -6.73
C ASP A 145 0.35 10.60 -7.96
N LYS A 146 1.25 10.66 -8.94
CA LYS A 146 1.09 11.44 -10.18
C LYS A 146 0.35 10.68 -11.29
N ILE A 147 0.30 9.36 -11.19
CA ILE A 147 -0.39 8.50 -12.16
C ILE A 147 -1.77 8.08 -11.64
N ASN A 148 -2.68 7.75 -12.54
CA ASN A 148 -4.00 7.26 -12.16
C ASN A 148 -3.94 5.79 -11.66
N VAL A 149 -5.02 5.29 -11.06
CA VAL A 149 -5.04 3.92 -10.49
C VAL A 149 -4.93 2.84 -11.58
N LYS A 150 -5.52 3.07 -12.75
CA LYS A 150 -5.45 2.14 -13.89
C LYS A 150 -4.02 1.97 -14.39
N GLU A 151 -3.33 3.08 -14.63
CA GLU A 151 -1.91 3.09 -14.98
C GLU A 151 -1.07 2.49 -13.85
N LEU A 152 -1.37 2.79 -12.59
CA LEU A 152 -0.66 2.17 -11.46
C LEU A 152 -0.79 0.63 -11.50
N LYS A 153 -1.98 0.08 -11.77
CA LYS A 153 -2.17 -1.37 -11.98
C LYS A 153 -1.31 -1.86 -13.17
N GLU A 154 -1.32 -1.15 -14.30
CA GLU A 154 -0.58 -1.51 -15.53
C GLU A 154 0.93 -1.56 -15.30
N ARG A 155 1.47 -0.57 -14.59
CA ARG A 155 2.90 -0.50 -14.29
C ARG A 155 3.33 -1.56 -13.29
N THR A 156 2.45 -1.93 -12.35
CA THR A 156 2.78 -2.85 -11.25
C THR A 156 2.52 -4.31 -11.59
N LYS A 157 1.60 -4.61 -12.52
CA LYS A 157 1.24 -5.96 -12.97
C LYS A 157 0.71 -6.89 -11.86
N LEU A 158 0.24 -6.30 -10.75
CA LEU A 158 -0.27 -7.03 -9.58
C LEU A 158 -1.68 -7.60 -9.80
N THR A 159 -2.46 -7.02 -10.71
CA THR A 159 -3.81 -7.47 -11.09
C THR A 159 -3.89 -7.80 -12.57
N GLU A 160 -4.87 -8.60 -12.97
CA GLU A 160 -5.10 -8.91 -14.38
C GLU A 160 -5.82 -7.75 -15.08
N HIS A 161 -5.25 -7.26 -16.17
CA HIS A 161 -5.80 -6.16 -16.98
C HIS A 161 -6.98 -6.55 -17.87
N ARG A 162 -7.37 -7.83 -17.88
CA ARG A 162 -8.18 -8.39 -18.97
C ARG A 162 -9.70 -8.21 -18.85
N TYR A 163 -10.23 -7.66 -17.74
CA TYR A 163 -11.68 -7.63 -17.53
C TYR A 163 -12.28 -6.26 -17.12
N GLU A 164 -11.57 -5.15 -17.30
CA GLU A 164 -12.13 -3.80 -17.07
C GLU A 164 -12.55 -3.10 -18.38
N GLN A 165 -12.77 -3.85 -19.46
CA GLN A 165 -13.42 -3.41 -20.70
C GLN A 165 -14.64 -4.29 -20.96
N SER A 166 -15.69 -4.10 -20.17
CA SER A 166 -17.04 -4.62 -20.45
C SER A 166 -18.04 -3.73 -19.74
#